data_AF-A0A7W1C1M4-F1
#
_entry.id   AF-A0A7W1C1M4-F1
#
_cell.length_a   1.000
_cell.length_b   1.000
_cell.length_c   1.000
_cell.angle_alpha   90.00
_cell.angle_beta   90.00
_cell.angle_gamma   90.00
#
_symmetry.space_group_name_H-M   'P 1'
#
loop_
_entity.id
_entity.type
_entity.pdbx_description
1 polymer ?
#
loop_
_entity_poly.entity_id
_entity_poly.type
_entity_poly.pdbx_seq_one_letter_code
_entity_poly.pdbx_strand_id
1 'polypeptide(L)'
;MKHRKRLGFTLPEVLVTVAIIATLAAVLLPALIGQVGKGDSARAAEDLLAVQTGITAFVSDVRRYPSELDHLTSAVSTTDFDLVSSTYPGNLVAKWKGPYLSKRLTNGDLKTTLGGDIKGQFTQILDDGATFLGVQIAGMSLTDFNKLDEIIDEVANSSTGLLRYNASNTTSFLATPVQ
;
A
#
# COMPACT_ATOMS: atom_id res chain seq x y z
N MET A 1 14.33 -36.74 -59.19
CA MET A 1 14.23 -36.11 -57.85
C MET A 1 13.28 -34.91 -57.94
N LYS A 2 12.08 -34.97 -57.35
CA LYS A 2 11.10 -33.87 -57.42
C LYS A 2 11.51 -32.75 -56.43
N HIS A 3 11.99 -31.62 -56.95
CA HIS A 3 12.20 -30.42 -56.15
C HIS A 3 10.85 -29.89 -55.65
N ARG A 4 10.60 -29.98 -54.33
CA ARG A 4 9.47 -29.29 -53.70
C ARG A 4 9.71 -27.79 -53.83
N LYS A 5 8.84 -27.08 -54.56
CA LYS A 5 8.85 -25.61 -54.60
C LYS A 5 8.59 -25.12 -53.17
N ARG A 6 9.55 -24.41 -52.58
CA ARG A 6 9.33 -23.69 -51.33
C ARG A 6 8.40 -22.53 -51.64
N LEU A 7 7.17 -22.59 -51.15
CA LEU A 7 6.21 -21.49 -51.18
C LEU A 7 6.67 -20.46 -50.14
N GLY A 8 6.98 -19.24 -50.57
CA GLY A 8 7.31 -18.11 -49.70
C GLY A 8 6.04 -17.36 -49.27
N PHE A 9 6.13 -16.56 -48.21
CA PHE A 9 5.06 -15.67 -47.77
C PHE A 9 4.74 -14.62 -48.84
N THR A 10 3.46 -14.38 -49.11
CA THR A 10 3.03 -13.32 -50.03
C THR A 10 2.86 -11.99 -49.28
N LEU A 11 2.98 -10.86 -50.01
CA LEU A 11 2.75 -9.53 -49.44
C LEU A 11 1.34 -9.38 -48.81
N PRO A 12 0.25 -9.87 -49.43
CA PRO A 12 -1.07 -9.84 -48.81
C PRO A 12 -1.16 -10.61 -47.48
N GLU A 13 -0.48 -11.75 -47.34
CA GLU A 13 -0.49 -12.50 -46.07
C GLU A 13 0.14 -11.69 -44.94
N VAL A 14 1.29 -11.06 -45.21
CA VAL A 14 1.98 -10.21 -44.22
C VAL A 14 1.13 -8.98 -43.89
N LEU A 15 0.48 -8.37 -44.88
CA LEU A 15 -0.39 -7.21 -44.68
C LEU A 15 -1.58 -7.54 -43.76
N VAL A 16 -2.26 -8.65 -44.01
CA VAL A 16 -3.42 -9.06 -43.19
C VAL A 16 -2.97 -9.44 -41.78
N THR A 17 -1.82 -10.09 -41.61
CA THR A 17 -1.32 -10.43 -40.27
C THR A 17 -0.97 -9.20 -39.45
N VAL A 18 -0.24 -8.23 -40.01
CA VAL A 18 0.07 -7.00 -39.25
C VAL A 18 -1.19 -6.18 -38.97
N ALA A 19 -2.18 -6.20 -39.87
CA ALA A 19 -3.48 -5.56 -39.62
C ALA A 19 -4.23 -6.21 -38.44
N ILE A 20 -4.26 -7.55 -38.36
CA ILE A 20 -4.88 -8.27 -37.24
C ILE A 20 -4.11 -8.01 -35.93
N ILE A 21 -2.77 -8.02 -35.96
CA ILE A 21 -1.97 -7.73 -34.76
C ILE A 21 -2.21 -6.29 -34.30
N ALA A 22 -2.30 -5.33 -35.21
CA ALA A 22 -2.57 -3.94 -34.88
C ALA A 22 -3.95 -3.75 -34.25
N THR A 23 -4.99 -4.41 -34.76
CA THR A 23 -6.34 -4.32 -34.18
C THR A 23 -6.43 -5.00 -32.81
N LEU A 24 -5.80 -6.16 -32.63
CA LEU A 24 -5.72 -6.81 -31.33
C LEU A 24 -4.96 -5.95 -30.32
N ALA A 25 -3.80 -5.41 -30.70
CA ALA A 25 -3.01 -4.54 -29.82
C ALA A 25 -3.82 -3.28 -29.40
N ALA A 26 -4.56 -2.68 -30.33
CA ALA A 26 -5.37 -1.49 -30.05
C ALA A 26 -6.45 -1.73 -28.97
N VAL A 27 -7.04 -2.93 -28.92
CA VAL A 27 -8.07 -3.28 -27.92
C VAL A 27 -7.46 -3.79 -26.61
N LEU A 28 -6.35 -4.55 -26.69
CA LEU A 28 -5.74 -5.20 -25.53
C LEU A 28 -4.95 -4.23 -24.65
N LEU A 29 -4.25 -3.25 -25.23
CA LEU A 29 -3.36 -2.35 -24.48
C LEU A 29 -4.10 -1.52 -23.41
N PRO A 30 -5.25 -0.86 -23.69
CA PRO A 30 -5.97 -0.10 -22.66
C PRO A 30 -6.49 -0.99 -21.53
N ALA A 31 -7.00 -2.19 -21.86
CA ALA A 31 -7.52 -3.13 -20.88
C ALA A 31 -6.43 -3.65 -19.93
N LEU A 32 -5.23 -3.93 -20.45
CA LEU A 32 -4.09 -4.37 -19.65
C LEU A 32 -3.62 -3.29 -18.67
N ILE A 33 -3.48 -2.04 -19.14
CA ILE A 33 -3.08 -0.90 -18.27
C ILE A 33 -4.10 -0.70 -17.15
N GLY A 34 -5.40 -0.81 -17.45
CA GLY A 34 -6.46 -0.73 -16.45
C GLY A 34 -6.42 -1.85 -15.40
N GLN A 35 -6.06 -3.08 -15.78
CA GLN A 35 -5.93 -4.19 -14.84
C GLN A 35 -4.72 -4.06 -13.92
N VAL A 36 -3.58 -3.61 -14.44
CA VAL A 36 -2.37 -3.38 -13.63
C VAL A 36 -2.63 -2.33 -12.55
N GLY A 37 -3.22 -1.19 -12.92
CA GLY A 37 -3.54 -0.13 -11.95
C GLY A 37 -4.51 -0.58 -10.85
N LYS A 38 -5.47 -1.47 -11.17
CA LYS A 38 -6.35 -2.08 -10.15
C LYS A 38 -5.59 -3.01 -9.20
N GLY A 39 -4.65 -3.79 -9.74
CA GLY A 39 -3.79 -4.67 -8.95
C GLY A 39 -2.91 -3.88 -7.97
N ASP A 40 -2.40 -2.72 -8.39
CA ASP A 40 -1.60 -1.84 -7.51
C ASP A 40 -2.43 -1.27 -6.36
N SER A 41 -3.66 -0.82 -6.62
CA SER A 41 -4.54 -0.31 -5.56
C SER A 41 -4.94 -1.40 -4.56
N ALA A 42 -5.26 -2.61 -5.03
CA ALA A 42 -5.56 -3.75 -4.17
C ALA A 42 -4.36 -4.13 -3.28
N ARG A 43 -3.14 -4.13 -3.85
CA ARG A 43 -1.92 -4.41 -3.10
C ARG A 43 -1.61 -3.34 -2.03
N ALA A 44 -1.82 -2.07 -2.36
CA ALA A 44 -1.66 -0.99 -1.38
C ALA A 44 -2.67 -1.12 -0.22
N ALA A 45 -3.91 -1.54 -0.51
CA ALA A 45 -4.90 -1.84 0.52
C ALA A 45 -4.45 -3.01 1.42
N GLU A 46 -3.96 -4.10 0.83
CA GLU A 46 -3.41 -5.23 1.59
C GLU A 46 -2.23 -4.82 2.48
N ASP A 47 -1.33 -3.96 1.98
CA ASP A 47 -0.20 -3.44 2.74
C ASP A 47 -0.68 -2.62 3.95
N LEU A 48 -1.69 -1.76 3.79
CA LEU A 48 -2.28 -0.99 4.91
C LEU A 48 -2.94 -1.89 5.96
N LEU A 49 -3.73 -2.89 5.52
CA LEU A 49 -4.36 -3.86 6.41
C LEU A 49 -3.33 -4.72 7.15
N ALA A 50 -2.23 -5.09 6.49
CA ALA A 50 -1.12 -5.79 7.12
C ALA A 50 -0.46 -4.93 8.21
N VAL A 51 -0.25 -3.63 7.95
CA VAL A 51 0.27 -2.69 8.95
C VAL A 51 -0.71 -2.55 10.13
N GLN A 52 -2.01 -2.37 9.88
CA GLN A 52 -3.05 -2.31 10.92
C GLN A 52 -3.07 -3.58 11.80
N THR A 53 -3.00 -4.75 11.17
CA THR A 53 -2.95 -6.04 11.86
C THR A 53 -1.68 -6.14 12.72
N GLY A 54 -0.53 -5.72 12.17
CA GLY A 54 0.74 -5.68 12.89
C GLY A 54 0.71 -4.74 14.11
N ILE A 55 0.11 -3.56 13.96
CA ILE A 55 -0.12 -2.61 15.07
C ILE A 55 -0.96 -3.27 16.16
N THR A 56 -2.07 -3.91 15.79
CA THR A 56 -2.98 -4.54 16.74
C THR A 56 -2.29 -5.67 17.50
N ALA A 57 -1.48 -6.49 16.81
CA ALA A 57 -0.69 -7.54 17.43
C ALA A 57 0.39 -6.99 18.37
N PHE A 58 1.10 -5.93 17.96
CA PHE A 58 2.08 -5.24 18.80
C PHE A 58 1.43 -4.69 20.08
N VAL A 59 0.29 -4.01 19.96
CA VAL A 59 -0.45 -3.45 21.10
C VAL A 59 -0.92 -4.56 22.05
N SER A 60 -1.36 -5.71 21.52
CA SER A 60 -1.77 -6.87 22.32
C SER A 60 -0.64 -7.41 23.21
N ASP A 61 0.58 -7.47 22.67
CA ASP A 61 1.76 -7.99 23.36
C ASP A 61 2.43 -6.95 24.27
N VAL A 62 2.84 -5.82 23.68
CA VAL A 62 3.64 -4.78 24.33
C VAL A 62 2.79 -3.83 25.17
N ARG A 63 1.46 -3.79 24.96
CA ARG A 63 0.50 -2.94 25.68
C ARG A 63 0.73 -1.44 25.50
N ARG A 64 1.39 -1.06 24.41
CA ARG A 64 1.66 0.31 23.99
C ARG A 64 1.45 0.42 22.49
N TYR A 65 1.07 1.60 22.04
CA TYR A 65 0.94 1.89 20.61
C TYR A 65 2.30 2.26 20.03
N PRO A 66 2.72 1.66 18.89
CA PRO A 66 3.97 2.01 18.24
C PRO A 66 3.88 3.44 17.67
N SER A 67 4.98 4.19 17.75
CA SER A 67 5.16 5.46 17.02
C SER A 67 5.73 5.24 15.62
N GLU A 68 6.43 4.13 15.40
CA GLU A 68 7.15 3.87 14.15
C GLU A 68 6.86 2.49 13.57
N LEU A 69 6.92 2.40 12.25
CA LEU A 69 6.78 1.17 11.48
C LEU A 69 7.91 0.18 11.77
N ASP A 70 9.10 0.68 12.11
CA ASP A 70 10.26 -0.11 12.51
C ASP A 70 9.96 -0.96 13.77
N HIS A 71 9.08 -0.52 14.66
CA HIS A 71 8.66 -1.27 15.86
C HIS A 71 7.88 -2.54 15.50
N LEU A 72 7.30 -2.61 14.30
CA LEU A 72 6.61 -3.78 13.79
C LEU A 72 7.56 -4.78 13.13
N THR A 73 8.75 -4.37 12.70
CA THR A 73 9.70 -5.24 12.00
C THR A 73 10.88 -5.66 12.87
N SER A 74 11.20 -4.85 13.88
CA SER A 74 12.33 -5.02 14.79
C SER A 74 11.89 -4.86 16.25
N ALA A 75 12.69 -5.41 17.17
CA ALA A 75 12.41 -5.33 18.59
C ALA A 75 12.65 -3.89 19.09
N VAL A 76 11.66 -3.35 19.81
CA VAL A 76 11.78 -2.05 20.47
C VAL A 76 12.77 -2.09 21.62
N SER A 77 13.38 -0.95 21.92
CA SER A 77 14.35 -0.74 22.97
C SER A 77 13.85 0.26 24.02
N THR A 78 14.55 0.40 25.14
CA THR A 78 14.17 1.34 26.20
C THR A 78 14.39 2.81 25.84
N THR A 79 15.08 3.09 24.73
CA THR A 79 15.30 4.44 24.21
C THR A 79 14.25 4.85 23.17
N ASP A 80 13.47 3.90 22.66
CA ASP A 80 12.44 4.17 21.67
C ASP A 80 11.20 4.75 22.35
N PHE A 81 10.49 5.60 21.60
CA PHE A 81 9.28 6.29 22.07
C PHE A 81 8.04 5.60 21.55
N ASP A 82 6.98 5.53 22.36
CA ASP A 82 5.65 5.12 21.90
C ASP A 82 4.92 6.27 21.18
N LEU A 83 3.71 6.01 20.69
CA LEU A 83 2.89 7.00 19.97
C LEU A 83 2.62 8.29 20.76
N VAL A 84 2.69 8.25 22.10
CA VAL A 84 2.47 9.42 23.00
C VAL A 84 3.79 10.01 23.49
N SER A 85 4.91 9.72 22.83
CA SER A 85 6.25 10.23 23.16
C SER A 85 6.77 9.80 24.54
N SER A 86 6.32 8.65 25.05
CA SER A 86 6.86 8.02 26.25
C SER A 86 7.83 6.89 25.89
N THR A 87 8.94 6.76 26.61
CA THR A 87 9.88 5.66 26.39
C THR A 87 9.29 4.30 26.77
N TYR A 88 9.68 3.23 26.09
CA TYR A 88 9.30 1.87 26.50
C TYR A 88 10.04 1.44 27.79
N PRO A 89 9.33 1.06 28.86
CA PRO A 89 9.99 0.48 30.02
C PRO A 89 10.47 -0.94 29.70
N GLY A 90 11.57 -1.38 30.32
CA GLY A 90 12.23 -2.66 29.98
C GLY A 90 11.34 -3.90 30.12
N ASN A 91 10.35 -3.87 31.01
CA ASN A 91 9.37 -4.95 31.18
C ASN A 91 8.39 -5.06 29.99
N LEU A 92 8.18 -4.00 29.21
CA LEU A 92 7.36 -4.01 28.01
C LEU A 92 8.19 -4.35 26.77
N VAL A 93 9.44 -3.89 26.71
CA VAL A 93 10.41 -4.33 25.70
C VAL A 93 10.52 -5.86 25.68
N ALA A 94 10.63 -6.49 26.85
CA ALA A 94 10.70 -7.95 26.98
C ALA A 94 9.42 -8.69 26.55
N LYS A 95 8.30 -8.00 26.33
CA LYS A 95 7.05 -8.59 25.84
C LYS A 95 6.96 -8.63 24.32
N TRP A 96 7.87 -7.99 23.60
CA TRP A 96 7.92 -8.08 22.14
C TRP A 96 8.17 -9.54 21.73
N LYS A 97 7.31 -10.09 20.87
CA LYS A 97 7.32 -11.54 20.55
C LYS A 97 7.83 -11.89 19.17
N GLY A 98 8.01 -10.90 18.29
CA GLY A 98 8.47 -11.15 16.93
C GLY A 98 8.11 -10.03 15.99
N PRO A 99 8.63 -10.09 14.74
CA PRO A 99 8.21 -9.16 13.72
C PRO A 99 6.70 -9.33 13.47
N TYR A 100 5.96 -8.25 13.69
CA TYR A 100 4.54 -8.13 13.44
C TYR A 100 4.24 -7.76 11.97
N LEU A 101 5.27 -7.35 11.22
CA LEU A 101 5.20 -7.04 9.81
C LEU A 101 6.34 -7.74 9.06
N SER A 102 6.02 -8.54 8.03
CA SER A 102 6.99 -9.28 7.22
C SER A 102 7.42 -8.52 5.95
N LYS A 103 7.31 -7.19 5.96
CA LYS A 103 7.63 -6.33 4.81
C LYS A 103 8.98 -5.66 5.04
N ARG A 104 9.72 -5.47 3.95
CA ARG A 104 11.02 -4.78 4.01
C ARG A 104 10.81 -3.28 3.91
N LEU A 105 11.37 -2.57 4.89
CA LEU A 105 11.36 -1.12 4.95
C LEU A 105 12.57 -0.55 4.20
N THR A 106 12.41 0.66 3.65
CA THR A 106 13.47 1.41 2.96
C THR A 106 13.53 2.80 3.57
N ASN A 107 14.59 3.09 4.33
CA ASN A 107 14.71 4.31 5.14
C ASN A 107 13.53 4.51 6.11
N GLY A 108 13.04 3.44 6.74
CA GLY A 108 11.89 3.45 7.66
C GLY A 108 10.51 3.47 6.99
N ASP A 109 10.44 3.76 5.68
CA ASP A 109 9.19 3.79 4.93
C ASP A 109 8.91 2.44 4.24
N LEU A 110 7.62 2.09 4.09
CA LEU A 110 7.19 0.95 3.28
C LEU A 110 6.78 1.45 1.88
N LYS A 111 7.54 1.00 0.88
CA LYS A 111 7.29 1.31 -0.53
C LYS A 111 6.02 0.62 -1.00
N THR A 112 5.08 1.39 -1.54
CA THR A 112 3.90 0.83 -2.21
C THR A 112 4.11 0.82 -3.72
N THR A 113 3.34 0.01 -4.45
CA THR A 113 3.36 0.04 -5.91
C THR A 113 2.50 1.16 -6.50
N LEU A 114 1.72 1.86 -5.66
CA LEU A 114 0.72 2.85 -6.05
C LEU A 114 1.23 4.31 -5.93
N GLY A 115 2.47 4.58 -6.37
CA GLY A 115 3.01 5.93 -6.49
C GLY A 115 3.21 6.72 -5.19
N GLY A 116 2.93 6.13 -4.02
CA GLY A 116 3.15 6.72 -2.70
C GLY A 116 3.85 5.75 -1.74
N ASP A 117 4.44 6.28 -0.68
CA ASP A 117 5.14 5.48 0.34
C ASP A 117 4.43 5.60 1.68
N ILE A 118 4.16 4.46 2.32
CA ILE A 118 3.70 4.43 3.70
C ILE A 118 4.85 4.93 4.57
N LYS A 119 4.60 6.02 5.29
CA LYS A 119 5.60 6.69 6.12
C LYS A 119 5.86 5.88 7.38
N GLY A 120 7.13 5.83 7.76
CA GLY A 120 7.58 5.12 8.95
C GLY A 120 7.03 5.70 10.25
N GLN A 121 6.72 6.99 10.29
CA GLN A 121 6.20 7.66 11.48
C GLN A 121 4.67 7.60 11.50
N PHE A 122 4.11 7.01 12.55
CA PHE A 122 2.70 7.04 12.85
C PHE A 122 2.30 8.34 13.54
N THR A 123 1.05 8.74 13.37
CA THR A 123 0.53 10.00 13.91
C THR A 123 -0.73 9.79 14.71
N GLN A 124 -1.06 10.71 15.59
CA GLN A 124 -2.36 10.71 16.25
C GLN A 124 -3.35 11.53 15.41
N ILE A 125 -4.46 10.90 15.06
CA ILE A 125 -5.55 11.55 14.32
C ILE A 125 -6.75 11.61 15.24
N LEU A 126 -7.24 12.82 15.51
CA LEU A 126 -8.47 13.04 16.25
C LEU A 126 -9.65 12.96 15.28
N ASP A 127 -10.61 12.10 15.57
CA ASP A 127 -11.82 11.96 14.80
C ASP A 127 -13.02 11.68 15.70
N ASP A 128 -14.06 12.50 15.57
CA ASP A 128 -15.32 12.43 16.34
C ASP A 128 -15.13 12.16 17.86
N GLY A 129 -14.14 12.82 18.47
CA GLY A 129 -13.85 12.69 19.91
C GLY A 129 -13.04 11.45 20.31
N ALA A 130 -12.69 10.58 19.35
CA ALA A 130 -11.75 9.47 19.55
C ALA A 130 -10.38 9.79 18.94
N THR A 131 -9.31 9.27 19.55
CA THR A 131 -7.96 9.35 18.98
C THR A 131 -7.65 8.06 18.26
N PHE A 132 -7.14 8.15 17.03
CA PHE A 132 -6.72 7.02 16.23
C PHE A 132 -5.22 7.06 15.98
N LEU A 133 -4.60 5.90 15.90
CA LEU A 133 -3.29 5.75 15.30
C LEU A 133 -3.46 5.85 13.79
N GLY A 134 -2.91 6.91 13.23
CA GLY A 134 -2.91 7.25 11.82
C GLY A 134 -1.67 6.75 11.10
N VAL A 135 -1.86 6.00 10.03
CA VAL A 135 -0.81 5.63 9.06
C VAL A 135 -0.84 6.66 7.92
N GLN A 136 0.31 7.24 7.59
CA GLN A 136 0.40 8.23 6.52
C GLN A 136 1.00 7.62 5.26
N ILE A 137 0.50 8.02 4.09
CA ILE A 137 1.07 7.68 2.79
C ILE A 137 1.38 8.99 2.08
N ALA A 138 2.64 9.24 1.72
CA ALA A 138 3.03 10.46 1.03
C ALA A 138 3.32 10.21 -0.45
N GLY A 139 2.95 11.18 -1.30
CA GLY A 139 3.24 11.17 -2.74
C GLY A 139 2.15 10.53 -3.60
N MET A 140 1.06 10.05 -2.99
CA MET A 140 -0.06 9.46 -3.72
C MET A 140 -0.83 10.54 -4.51
N SER A 141 -1.21 10.23 -5.75
CA SER A 141 -2.07 11.11 -6.54
C SER A 141 -3.54 11.01 -6.09
N LEU A 142 -4.34 12.06 -6.28
CA LEU A 142 -5.77 12.03 -5.96
C LEU A 142 -6.53 10.92 -6.72
N THR A 143 -6.13 10.64 -7.96
CA THR A 143 -6.74 9.55 -8.75
C THR A 143 -6.45 8.19 -8.14
N ASP A 144 -5.24 7.96 -7.65
CA ASP A 144 -4.88 6.68 -7.03
C ASP A 144 -5.43 6.55 -5.62
N PHE A 145 -5.52 7.67 -4.88
CA PHE A 145 -6.25 7.76 -3.62
C PHE A 145 -7.70 7.31 -3.80
N ASN A 146 -8.43 7.87 -4.76
CA ASN A 146 -9.84 7.53 -4.96
C ASN A 146 -10.04 6.02 -5.26
N LYS A 147 -9.10 5.38 -5.99
CA LYS A 147 -9.16 3.93 -6.23
C LYS A 147 -8.90 3.12 -4.97
N LEU A 148 -7.94 3.55 -4.16
CA LEU A 148 -7.62 2.89 -2.89
C LEU A 148 -8.78 3.04 -1.91
N ASP A 149 -9.38 4.23 -1.87
CA ASP A 149 -10.50 4.55 -1.00
C ASP A 149 -11.76 3.77 -1.38
N GLU A 150 -12.07 3.63 -2.68
CA GLU A 150 -13.18 2.79 -3.15
C GLU A 150 -13.02 1.31 -2.72
N ILE A 151 -11.77 0.82 -2.56
CA ILE A 151 -11.50 -0.55 -2.09
C ILE A 151 -11.70 -0.67 -0.57
N ILE A 152 -11.39 0.37 0.19
CA ILE A 152 -11.36 0.33 1.67
C ILE A 152 -12.66 0.84 2.31
N ASP A 153 -13.26 1.92 1.78
CA ASP A 153 -14.43 2.61 2.33
C ASP A 153 -15.67 2.52 1.41
N GLU A 154 -15.61 1.71 0.34
CA GLU A 154 -16.67 1.48 -0.67
C GLU A 154 -17.14 2.73 -1.45
N VAL A 155 -16.84 3.94 -1.00
CA VAL A 155 -17.26 5.22 -1.56
C VAL A 155 -16.10 6.21 -1.57
N ALA A 156 -15.63 6.58 -2.77
CA ALA A 156 -14.55 7.53 -2.95
C ALA A 156 -14.89 8.91 -2.36
N ASN A 157 -14.25 9.25 -1.24
CA ASN A 157 -14.36 10.53 -0.57
C ASN A 157 -13.01 10.93 0.04
N SER A 158 -12.63 12.21 -0.05
CA SER A 158 -11.31 12.68 0.40
C SER A 158 -11.29 13.25 1.82
N SER A 159 -12.46 13.42 2.44
CA SER A 159 -12.61 14.28 3.63
C SER A 159 -13.23 13.56 4.83
N THR A 160 -13.78 12.37 4.65
CA THR A 160 -14.53 11.62 5.65
C THR A 160 -14.12 10.14 5.62
N GLY A 161 -14.54 9.35 6.61
CA GLY A 161 -14.23 7.92 6.64
C GLY A 161 -12.82 7.58 7.13
N LEU A 162 -12.41 6.35 6.83
CA LEU A 162 -11.16 5.73 7.32
C LEU A 162 -9.91 6.25 6.61
N LEU A 163 -10.06 6.76 5.39
CA LEU A 163 -9.00 7.32 4.57
C LEU A 163 -9.30 8.79 4.28
N ARG A 164 -8.29 9.64 4.43
CA ARG A 164 -8.43 11.08 4.18
C ARG A 164 -7.29 11.56 3.33
N TYR A 165 -7.56 12.46 2.40
CA TYR A 165 -6.57 13.01 1.49
C TYR A 165 -6.40 14.50 1.73
N ASN A 166 -5.17 14.97 1.87
CA ASN A 166 -4.89 16.38 2.04
C ASN A 166 -4.27 17.01 0.76
N ALA A 167 -4.26 18.35 0.71
CA ALA A 167 -3.70 19.11 -0.41
C ALA A 167 -2.18 18.95 -0.61
N SER A 168 -1.48 18.29 0.32
CA SER A 168 -0.05 17.98 0.24
C SER A 168 0.22 16.58 -0.33
N ASN A 169 -0.76 15.97 -1.01
CA ASN A 169 -0.67 14.61 -1.55
C ASN A 169 -0.32 13.57 -0.48
N THR A 170 -0.85 13.77 0.73
CA THR A 170 -0.72 12.83 1.84
C THR A 170 -2.08 12.22 2.15
N THR A 171 -2.11 10.90 2.17
CA THR A 171 -3.26 10.11 2.60
C THR A 171 -3.05 9.69 4.04
N SER A 172 -4.05 9.92 4.88
CA SER A 172 -4.09 9.50 6.28
C SER A 172 -5.09 8.38 6.44
N PHE A 173 -4.65 7.23 6.94
CA PHE A 173 -5.47 6.07 7.25
C PHE A 173 -5.65 5.91 8.76
N LEU A 174 -6.89 5.93 9.23
CA LEU A 174 -7.24 5.75 10.64
C LEU A 174 -7.20 4.26 10.97
N ALA A 175 -6.04 3.75 11.40
CA ALA A 175 -5.80 2.31 11.52
C ALA A 175 -6.40 1.70 12.79
N THR A 176 -6.22 2.30 13.97
CA THR A 176 -6.71 1.69 15.22
C THR A 176 -7.07 2.76 16.24
N PRO A 177 -8.23 2.65 16.92
CA PRO A 177 -8.54 3.55 18.02
C PRO A 177 -7.52 3.37 19.15
N VAL A 178 -7.04 4.50 19.66
CA VAL A 178 -6.16 4.60 20.83
C VAL A 178 -7.06 4.68 22.06
N GLN A 179 -6.94 3.69 22.96
CA GLN A 179 -7.67 3.61 24.23
C GLN A 179 -6.85 4.13 25.41
#